data_AF-A0A938BBT4-F1
#
_entry.id   AF-A0A938BBT4-F1
#
_cell.length_a   1.000
_cell.length_b   1.000
_cell.length_c   1.000
_cell.angle_alpha   90.00
_cell.angle_beta   90.00
_cell.angle_gamma   90.00
#
_symmetry.space_group_name_H-M   'P 1'
#
loop_
_entity.id
_entity.type
_entity.pdbx_description
1 polymer ?
#
loop_
_entity_poly.entity_id
_entity_poly.type
_entity_poly.pdbx_seq_one_letter_code
_entity_poly.pdbx_strand_id
1 'polypeptide(L)'
;MNKIVTFYLILFFFLNFTAEADDSLQQGINAYENGDFDLAIVTLTVAISEVEKHGLTKSRLDLVTAYKYLALALIGKGQTGKAEAAFQQAIKLNPRLKLNENEYSSKIISLFQRVRDEMVDTLTVVSTPTGTTVFVDDQREEITAPDTGILKLDALIGRRDIKVSKRYFEDKIVQVDIVKNGKNTVIIDLEPVRIGLWIKTEPSNVNLLIEDNSFTPPIPPVNGGEKGEYKFSGITPTIINTVMGAKLSVKLTKEGYRDKIVDIQLKENGVAQMGDAELPLINEMAHISITLDLLPPGQLKIASDPPNAEVYLDEELKGKTPLELNNVSAGKHRLRFQLKEFGDVTQAVEVISDKTVTVQCKLGGVLAVTSSPPGAEVYLGETHLGKTPLVTGQIPLKPHYLKLSIPGYVDDIREVVLTSDIMEIQVRLAKKTGSLTVDSNPPGAVIYLAGEKCGITPIVLYGLPIGKYDLTLTKAEYGEWSEQIQIEHREVTWKHVYLWKKR
;
A
#
# COMPACT_ATOMS: atom_id res chain seq x y z
N MET A 1 -56.77 13.76 -10.67
CA MET A 1 -57.36 15.11 -10.74
C MET A 1 -57.41 15.86 -9.41
N ASN A 2 -57.67 15.22 -8.25
CA ASN A 2 -57.79 15.98 -6.98
C ASN A 2 -56.50 16.57 -6.40
N LYS A 3 -55.30 16.03 -6.64
CA LYS A 3 -54.05 16.63 -6.11
C LYS A 3 -53.59 17.91 -6.83
N ILE A 4 -53.94 18.07 -8.10
CA ILE A 4 -53.58 19.25 -8.92
C ILE A 4 -54.51 20.42 -8.57
N VAL A 5 -55.79 20.15 -8.31
CA VAL A 5 -56.75 21.17 -7.88
C VAL A 5 -56.41 21.70 -6.47
N THR A 6 -55.96 20.85 -5.54
CA THR A 6 -55.51 21.30 -4.21
C THR A 6 -54.24 22.15 -4.26
N PHE A 7 -53.29 21.83 -5.14
CA PHE A 7 -52.07 22.63 -5.31
C PHE A 7 -52.36 24.00 -5.95
N TYR A 8 -53.26 24.06 -6.94
CA TYR A 8 -53.72 25.33 -7.52
C TYR A 8 -54.60 26.14 -6.57
N LEU A 9 -55.43 25.52 -5.72
CA LEU A 9 -56.21 26.25 -4.72
C LEU A 9 -55.30 26.86 -3.64
N ILE A 10 -54.28 26.13 -3.19
CA ILE A 10 -53.27 26.66 -2.26
C ILE A 10 -52.48 27.78 -2.96
N LEU A 11 -51.99 27.58 -4.18
CA LEU A 11 -51.25 28.61 -4.92
C LEU A 11 -52.08 29.87 -5.23
N PHE A 12 -53.38 29.73 -5.52
CA PHE A 12 -54.30 30.84 -5.84
C PHE A 12 -54.78 31.60 -4.59
N PHE A 13 -54.90 30.93 -3.43
CA PHE A 13 -55.13 31.58 -2.13
C PHE A 13 -53.88 32.35 -1.66
N PHE A 14 -52.69 31.80 -1.91
CA PHE A 14 -51.41 32.45 -1.61
C PHE A 14 -51.14 33.69 -2.49
N LEU A 15 -51.53 33.67 -3.78
CA LEU A 15 -51.31 34.78 -4.72
C LEU A 15 -52.22 36.00 -4.48
N ASN A 16 -53.48 35.80 -4.05
CA ASN A 16 -54.39 36.91 -3.77
C ASN A 16 -54.07 37.61 -2.43
N PHE A 17 -53.58 36.88 -1.43
CA PHE A 17 -53.33 37.44 -0.10
C PHE A 17 -52.04 38.28 -0.03
N THR A 18 -51.01 37.91 -0.81
CA THR A 18 -49.80 38.74 -0.95
C THR A 18 -50.07 40.09 -1.61
N ALA A 19 -51.19 40.25 -2.33
CA ALA A 19 -51.57 41.51 -2.95
C ALA A 19 -52.25 42.49 -1.97
N GLU A 20 -53.07 42.01 -1.02
CA GLU A 20 -53.76 42.86 -0.03
C GLU A 20 -52.81 43.45 1.04
N ALA A 21 -51.85 42.66 1.54
CA ALA A 21 -50.88 43.15 2.53
C ALA A 21 -49.90 44.20 1.95
N ASP A 22 -49.49 44.03 0.68
CA ASP A 22 -48.69 45.02 -0.05
C ASP A 22 -49.49 46.32 -0.30
N ASP A 23 -50.81 46.21 -0.52
CA ASP A 23 -51.70 47.36 -0.74
C ASP A 23 -51.91 48.19 0.54
N SER A 24 -52.17 47.55 1.69
CA SER A 24 -52.29 48.22 3.00
C SER A 24 -51.01 48.94 3.44
N LEU A 25 -49.83 48.33 3.21
CA LEU A 25 -48.54 48.94 3.52
C LEU A 25 -48.32 50.20 2.67
N GLN A 26 -48.52 50.10 1.35
CA GLN A 26 -48.30 51.21 0.44
C GLN A 26 -49.31 52.34 0.68
N GLN A 27 -50.56 52.00 0.97
CA GLN A 27 -51.58 52.98 1.34
C GLN A 27 -51.18 53.76 2.59
N GLY A 28 -50.63 53.07 3.60
CA GLY A 28 -50.16 53.71 4.83
C GLY A 28 -48.93 54.59 4.64
N ILE A 29 -47.98 54.18 3.80
CA ILE A 29 -46.83 55.01 3.43
C ILE A 29 -47.30 56.27 2.69
N ASN A 30 -48.16 56.13 1.69
CA ASN A 30 -48.71 57.26 0.94
C ASN A 30 -49.50 58.22 1.84
N ALA A 31 -50.29 57.70 2.78
CA ALA A 31 -51.02 58.52 3.74
C ALA A 31 -50.06 59.35 4.63
N TYR A 32 -48.97 58.74 5.09
CA TYR A 32 -47.93 59.44 5.86
C TYR A 32 -47.27 60.55 5.03
N GLU A 33 -46.87 60.26 3.79
CA GLU A 33 -46.23 61.23 2.90
C GLU A 33 -47.14 62.41 2.56
N ASN A 34 -48.45 62.17 2.48
CA ASN A 34 -49.47 63.21 2.31
C ASN A 34 -49.84 63.96 3.62
N GLY A 35 -49.24 63.60 4.75
CA GLY A 35 -49.49 64.22 6.06
C GLY A 35 -50.77 63.75 6.76
N ASP A 36 -51.49 62.75 6.22
CA ASP A 36 -52.64 62.14 6.88
C ASP A 36 -52.18 61.05 7.87
N PHE A 37 -51.71 61.51 9.02
CA PHE A 37 -51.16 60.63 10.04
C PHE A 37 -52.21 59.70 10.69
N ASP A 38 -53.49 60.07 10.72
CA ASP A 38 -54.53 59.18 11.29
C ASP A 38 -54.76 57.99 10.36
N LEU A 39 -54.92 58.24 9.05
CA LEU A 39 -55.07 57.18 8.06
C LEU A 39 -53.81 56.30 7.99
N ALA A 40 -52.63 56.91 8.04
CA ALA A 40 -51.35 56.19 8.06
C ALA A 40 -51.25 55.23 9.25
N ILE A 41 -51.61 55.67 10.46
CA ILE A 41 -51.55 54.81 11.66
C ILE A 41 -52.49 53.62 11.52
N VAL A 42 -53.73 53.83 11.05
CA VAL A 42 -54.73 52.75 10.90
C VAL A 42 -54.25 51.72 9.89
N THR A 43 -53.88 52.18 8.69
CA THR A 43 -53.50 51.30 7.56
C THR A 43 -52.19 50.56 7.82
N LEU A 44 -51.17 51.21 8.40
CA LEU A 44 -49.92 50.55 8.78
C LEU A 44 -50.12 49.50 9.88
N THR A 45 -51.04 49.73 10.83
CA THR A 45 -51.37 48.74 11.86
C THR A 45 -52.06 47.51 11.26
N VAL A 46 -52.95 47.72 10.27
CA VAL A 46 -53.57 46.63 9.50
C VAL A 46 -52.49 45.84 8.75
N ALA A 47 -51.60 46.54 8.03
CA ALA A 47 -50.49 45.90 7.31
C ALA A 47 -49.62 45.05 8.25
N ILE A 48 -49.24 45.58 9.43
CA ILE A 48 -48.48 44.80 10.43
C ILE A 48 -49.24 43.54 10.85
N SER A 49 -50.54 43.66 11.19
CA SER A 49 -51.33 42.52 11.64
C SER A 49 -51.50 41.45 10.56
N GLU A 50 -51.60 41.84 9.29
CA GLU A 50 -51.75 40.92 8.16
C GLU A 50 -50.46 40.15 7.91
N VAL A 51 -49.34 40.87 7.96
CA VAL A 51 -48.01 40.34 7.69
C VAL A 51 -47.54 39.41 8.83
N GLU A 52 -47.85 39.73 10.09
CA GLU A 52 -47.57 38.87 11.25
C GLU A 52 -48.34 37.53 11.21
N LYS A 53 -49.52 37.49 10.58
CA LYS A 53 -50.33 36.26 10.47
C LYS A 53 -49.78 35.25 9.45
N HIS A 54 -48.98 35.66 8.47
CA HIS A 54 -48.66 34.85 7.29
C HIS A 54 -47.17 34.44 7.15
N GLY A 55 -46.27 34.99 7.98
CA GLY A 55 -44.97 34.37 8.30
C GLY A 55 -44.01 34.06 7.13
N LEU A 56 -43.78 35.01 6.20
CA LEU A 56 -42.86 34.86 5.07
C LEU A 56 -41.63 35.79 5.15
N THR A 57 -40.64 35.64 4.25
CA THR A 57 -39.38 36.41 4.28
C THR A 57 -39.53 37.83 3.73
N LYS A 58 -40.30 38.00 2.63
CA LYS A 58 -40.66 39.32 2.06
C LYS A 58 -41.38 40.19 3.11
N SER A 59 -42.33 39.55 3.80
CA SER A 59 -43.06 40.05 4.96
C SER A 59 -42.20 40.63 6.09
N ARG A 60 -40.94 40.21 6.29
CA ARG A 60 -40.10 40.78 7.35
C ARG A 60 -39.60 42.19 7.04
N LEU A 61 -39.18 42.44 5.79
CA LEU A 61 -38.73 43.77 5.37
C LEU A 61 -39.92 44.75 5.32
N ASP A 62 -41.09 44.24 4.93
CA ASP A 62 -42.35 44.95 4.95
C ASP A 62 -42.75 45.31 6.40
N LEU A 63 -42.55 44.41 7.37
CA LEU A 63 -42.75 44.71 8.80
C LEU A 63 -41.78 45.79 9.31
N VAL A 64 -40.49 45.71 8.97
CA VAL A 64 -39.51 46.75 9.35
C VAL A 64 -39.96 48.11 8.81
N THR A 65 -40.41 48.14 7.56
CA THR A 65 -40.90 49.35 6.89
C THR A 65 -42.19 49.86 7.54
N ALA A 66 -43.15 48.98 7.80
CA ALA A 66 -44.42 49.32 8.42
C ALA A 66 -44.23 49.91 9.83
N TYR A 67 -43.43 49.25 10.67
CA TYR A 67 -43.09 49.75 12.01
C TYR A 67 -42.30 51.07 11.96
N LYS A 68 -41.40 51.25 10.97
CA LYS A 68 -40.69 52.52 10.74
C LYS A 68 -41.69 53.64 10.46
N TYR A 69 -42.55 53.49 9.44
CA TYR A 69 -43.52 54.54 9.08
C TYR A 69 -44.59 54.76 10.15
N LEU A 70 -44.97 53.72 10.89
CA LEU A 70 -45.90 53.84 12.01
C LEU A 70 -45.31 54.73 13.11
N ALA A 71 -44.03 54.52 13.46
CA ALA A 71 -43.32 55.37 14.40
C ALA A 71 -43.27 56.83 13.92
N LEU A 72 -42.98 57.05 12.63
CA LEU A 72 -42.94 58.39 12.03
C LEU A 72 -44.30 59.11 12.09
N ALA A 73 -45.40 58.42 11.74
CA ALA A 73 -46.76 58.98 11.81
C ALA A 73 -47.17 59.30 13.26
N LEU A 74 -46.83 58.44 14.22
CA LEU A 74 -47.10 58.65 15.65
C LEU A 74 -46.33 59.87 16.21
N ILE A 75 -45.11 60.13 15.73
CA ILE A 75 -44.37 61.36 16.08
C ILE A 75 -45.08 62.60 15.55
N GLY A 76 -45.59 62.54 14.31
CA GLY A 76 -46.41 63.61 13.70
C GLY A 76 -47.65 63.94 14.53
N LYS A 77 -48.24 62.95 15.19
CA LYS A 77 -49.38 63.08 16.11
C LYS A 77 -49.00 63.42 17.56
N GLY A 78 -47.71 63.58 17.86
CA GLY A 78 -47.23 63.83 19.22
C GLY A 78 -47.28 62.63 20.18
N GLN A 79 -47.59 61.43 19.68
CA GLN A 79 -47.71 60.19 20.47
C GLN A 79 -46.35 59.51 20.67
N THR A 80 -45.42 60.20 21.31
CA THR A 80 -44.00 59.81 21.40
C THR A 80 -43.78 58.42 22.02
N GLY A 81 -44.47 58.05 23.11
CA GLY A 81 -44.30 56.73 23.73
C GLY A 81 -44.75 55.56 22.84
N LYS A 82 -45.78 55.76 22.01
CA LYS A 82 -46.17 54.73 21.02
C LYS A 82 -45.18 54.67 19.86
N ALA A 83 -44.62 55.82 19.47
CA ALA A 83 -43.58 55.86 18.44
C ALA A 83 -42.30 55.13 18.89
N GLU A 84 -41.90 55.27 20.16
CA GLU A 84 -40.79 54.52 20.75
C GLU A 84 -41.04 53.01 20.65
N ALA A 85 -42.22 52.53 21.04
CA ALA A 85 -42.58 51.11 20.93
C ALA A 85 -42.53 50.60 19.47
N ALA A 86 -43.02 51.40 18.51
CA ALA A 86 -42.95 51.04 17.09
C ALA A 86 -41.49 50.99 16.58
N PHE A 87 -40.63 51.94 16.98
CA PHE A 87 -39.20 51.87 16.66
C PHE A 87 -38.51 50.68 17.33
N GLN A 88 -38.87 50.33 18.58
CA GLN A 88 -38.34 49.13 19.24
C GLN A 88 -38.64 47.87 18.41
N GLN A 89 -39.86 47.74 17.87
CA GLN A 89 -40.18 46.61 16.99
C GLN A 89 -39.39 46.65 15.68
N ALA A 90 -39.29 47.82 15.03
CA ALA A 90 -38.49 47.96 13.79
C ALA A 90 -37.02 47.56 14.01
N ILE A 91 -36.41 48.00 15.11
CA ILE A 91 -35.02 47.70 15.47
C ILE A 91 -34.86 46.23 15.88
N LYS A 92 -35.83 45.65 16.60
CA LYS A 92 -35.84 44.22 16.94
C LYS A 92 -35.86 43.36 15.68
N LEU A 93 -36.61 43.78 14.66
CA LEU A 93 -36.71 43.07 13.38
C LEU A 93 -35.48 43.28 12.48
N ASN A 94 -34.90 44.48 12.48
CA ASN A 94 -33.66 44.79 11.79
C ASN A 94 -32.75 45.68 12.66
N PRO A 95 -31.80 45.08 13.39
CA PRO A 95 -30.89 45.82 14.27
C PRO A 95 -29.94 46.76 13.52
N ARG A 96 -29.85 46.67 12.19
CA ARG A 96 -29.01 47.51 11.34
C ARG A 96 -29.77 48.68 10.70
N LEU A 97 -31.07 48.81 10.95
CA LEU A 97 -31.87 49.92 10.48
C LEU A 97 -31.22 51.25 10.90
N LYS A 98 -31.03 52.17 9.94
CA LYS A 98 -30.56 53.53 10.18
C LYS A 98 -31.52 54.51 9.52
N LEU A 99 -31.74 55.66 10.16
CA LEU A 99 -32.46 56.79 9.57
C LEU A 99 -31.46 57.81 9.04
N ASN A 100 -31.75 58.39 7.88
CA ASN A 100 -30.90 59.39 7.27
C ASN A 100 -31.13 60.77 7.91
N GLU A 101 -30.08 61.37 8.45
CA GLU A 101 -30.15 62.67 9.14
C GLU A 101 -30.56 63.83 8.23
N ASN A 102 -30.38 63.70 6.93
CA ASN A 102 -30.79 64.70 5.95
C ASN A 102 -32.26 64.57 5.53
N GLU A 103 -32.89 63.43 5.82
CA GLU A 103 -34.25 63.10 5.39
C GLU A 103 -35.27 63.35 6.51
N TYR A 104 -34.87 63.14 7.77
CA TYR A 104 -35.76 63.23 8.91
C TYR A 104 -35.33 64.34 9.89
N SER A 105 -36.32 64.96 10.56
CA SER A 105 -36.06 66.01 11.54
C SER A 105 -35.18 65.54 12.71
N SER A 106 -34.44 66.46 13.32
CA SER A 106 -33.62 66.19 14.51
C SER A 106 -34.39 65.54 15.66
N LYS A 107 -35.69 65.85 15.80
CA LYS A 107 -36.60 65.22 16.77
C LYS A 107 -36.78 63.72 16.51
N ILE A 108 -36.98 63.34 15.24
CA ILE A 108 -37.13 61.94 14.82
C ILE A 108 -35.82 61.19 15.01
N ILE A 109 -34.71 61.76 14.51
CA ILE A 109 -33.38 61.17 14.63
C ILE A 109 -33.01 60.96 16.10
N SER A 110 -33.19 61.97 16.96
CA SER A 110 -32.86 61.87 18.39
C SER A 110 -33.69 60.81 19.11
N LEU A 111 -34.96 60.64 18.75
CA LEU A 111 -35.81 59.60 19.33
C LEU A 111 -35.36 58.20 18.89
N PHE A 112 -35.16 58.02 17.58
CA PHE A 112 -34.70 56.75 17.01
C PHE A 112 -33.35 56.33 17.58
N GLN A 113 -32.38 57.24 17.64
CA GLN A 113 -31.05 56.95 18.19
C GLN A 113 -31.12 56.58 19.66
N ARG A 114 -31.93 57.27 20.48
CA ARG A 114 -32.13 56.89 21.89
C ARG A 114 -32.63 55.45 22.04
N VAL A 115 -33.67 55.08 21.28
CA VAL A 115 -34.21 53.72 21.30
C VAL A 115 -33.16 52.70 20.82
N ARG A 116 -32.43 53.05 19.76
CA ARG A 116 -31.36 52.21 19.21
C ARG A 116 -30.22 51.98 20.21
N ASP A 117 -29.75 53.03 20.89
CA ASP A 117 -28.68 53.00 21.88
C ASP A 117 -29.03 52.15 23.11
N GLU A 118 -30.32 51.93 23.39
CA GLU A 118 -30.79 51.03 24.45
C GLU A 118 -30.86 49.57 24.01
N MET A 119 -31.02 49.31 22.71
CA MET A 119 -31.31 47.98 22.18
C MET A 119 -30.16 47.33 21.43
N VAL A 120 -29.25 48.12 20.87
CA VAL A 120 -28.25 47.65 19.90
C VAL A 120 -26.86 48.06 20.34
N ASP A 121 -25.90 47.16 20.12
CA ASP A 121 -24.48 47.45 20.27
C ASP A 121 -23.70 46.78 19.11
N THR A 122 -22.42 47.12 18.95
CA THR A 122 -21.56 46.53 17.93
C THR A 122 -21.08 45.15 18.36
N LEU A 123 -21.36 44.14 17.54
CA LEU A 123 -20.75 42.81 17.60
C LEU A 123 -19.55 42.76 16.63
N THR A 124 -18.41 42.26 17.11
CA THR A 124 -17.25 41.92 16.28
C THR A 124 -17.12 40.40 16.18
N VAL A 125 -17.22 39.87 14.96
CA VAL A 125 -17.01 38.45 14.67
C VAL A 125 -15.66 38.31 13.97
N VAL A 126 -14.78 37.49 14.53
CA VAL A 126 -13.50 37.12 13.95
C VAL A 126 -13.57 35.66 13.54
N SER A 127 -13.36 35.36 12.27
CA SER A 127 -13.44 34.00 11.75
C SER A 127 -12.16 33.54 11.05
N THR A 128 -11.83 32.27 11.28
CA THR A 128 -10.76 31.56 10.57
C THR A 128 -11.37 30.30 9.93
N PRO A 129 -11.26 30.11 8.60
CA PRO A 129 -10.61 30.96 7.61
C PRO A 129 -11.39 32.26 7.31
N THR A 130 -10.79 33.18 6.53
CA THR A 130 -11.45 34.42 6.09
C THR A 130 -12.48 34.17 4.97
N GLY A 131 -13.32 35.16 4.64
CA GLY A 131 -14.36 35.03 3.60
C GLY A 131 -15.53 34.12 4.00
N THR A 132 -15.82 34.01 5.29
CA THR A 132 -16.97 33.25 5.81
C THR A 132 -18.26 34.03 5.72
N THR A 133 -19.38 33.34 5.64
CA THR A 133 -20.71 33.91 5.83
C THR A 133 -21.10 33.85 7.31
N VAL A 134 -21.63 34.96 7.84
CA VAL A 134 -22.09 35.07 9.24
C VAL A 134 -23.59 35.32 9.29
N PHE A 135 -24.29 34.59 10.15
CA PHE A 135 -25.71 34.76 10.45
C PHE A 135 -25.91 35.03 11.95
N VAL A 136 -26.90 35.85 12.30
CA VAL A 136 -27.24 36.21 13.69
C VAL A 136 -28.70 35.85 13.92
N ASP A 137 -29.02 35.07 14.96
CA ASP A 137 -30.38 34.68 15.36
C ASP A 137 -31.27 34.12 14.21
N ASP A 138 -30.69 33.27 13.35
CA ASP A 138 -31.38 32.70 12.19
C ASP A 138 -31.84 33.75 11.15
N GLN A 139 -31.24 34.95 11.17
CA GLN A 139 -31.45 35.93 10.11
C GLN A 139 -30.86 35.40 8.79
N ARG A 140 -31.73 35.25 7.77
CA ARG A 140 -31.35 34.83 6.41
C ARG A 140 -30.52 35.86 5.64
N GLU A 141 -30.29 37.05 6.19
CA GLU A 141 -29.39 38.01 5.56
C GLU A 141 -27.97 37.46 5.60
N GLU A 142 -27.46 37.12 4.42
CA GLU A 142 -26.10 36.63 4.24
C GLU A 142 -25.13 37.80 4.41
N ILE A 143 -24.29 37.78 5.45
CA ILE A 143 -23.21 38.76 5.59
C ILE A 143 -21.88 38.07 5.38
N THR A 144 -21.27 38.33 4.23
CA THR A 144 -19.92 37.88 3.95
C THR A 144 -18.94 38.71 4.76
N ALA A 145 -18.15 38.05 5.60
CA ALA A 145 -17.03 38.67 6.27
C ALA A 145 -15.98 39.12 5.22
N PRO A 146 -15.36 40.30 5.38
CA PRO A 146 -14.29 40.73 4.49
C PRO A 146 -13.12 39.73 4.49
N ASP A 147 -12.22 39.85 3.51
CA ASP A 147 -11.01 39.02 3.40
C ASP A 147 -10.06 39.15 4.60
N THR A 148 -10.30 40.12 5.49
CA THR A 148 -9.61 40.28 6.77
C THR A 148 -10.05 39.28 7.85
N GLY A 149 -11.19 38.59 7.65
CA GLY A 149 -11.81 37.70 8.65
C GLY A 149 -12.49 38.43 9.81
N ILE A 150 -12.53 39.76 9.80
CA ILE A 150 -13.13 40.56 10.87
C ILE A 150 -14.38 41.26 10.33
N LEU A 151 -15.54 40.88 10.86
CA LEU A 151 -16.83 41.50 10.56
C LEU A 151 -17.33 42.27 11.78
N LYS A 152 -17.66 43.55 11.61
CA LYS A 152 -18.34 44.36 12.61
C LYS A 152 -19.77 44.63 12.17
N LEU A 153 -20.74 44.36 13.05
CA LEU A 153 -22.15 44.55 12.73
C LEU A 153 -22.94 45.00 13.96
N ASP A 154 -23.98 45.78 13.72
CA ASP A 154 -24.92 46.20 14.74
C ASP A 154 -25.86 45.02 15.08
N ALA A 155 -25.91 44.63 16.35
CA ALA A 155 -26.69 43.50 16.85
C ALA A 155 -27.43 43.86 18.15
N LEU A 156 -28.56 43.19 18.42
CA LEU A 156 -29.34 43.46 19.63
C LEU A 156 -28.58 43.00 20.90
N ILE A 157 -28.63 43.81 21.94
CA ILE A 157 -28.13 43.49 23.29
C ILE A 157 -28.87 42.25 23.83
N GLY A 158 -28.14 41.39 24.55
CA GLY A 158 -28.61 40.12 25.10
C GLY A 158 -28.04 38.89 24.38
N ARG A 159 -28.56 37.71 24.73
CA ARG A 159 -28.12 36.41 24.19
C ARG A 159 -28.48 36.26 22.70
N ARG A 160 -27.49 35.97 21.86
CA ARG A 160 -27.60 35.79 20.41
C ARG A 160 -26.92 34.52 19.94
N ASP A 161 -27.48 33.91 18.90
CA ASP A 161 -26.87 32.77 18.23
C ASP A 161 -26.12 33.26 16.99
N ILE A 162 -24.81 33.07 16.96
CA ILE A 162 -23.94 33.47 15.86
C ILE A 162 -23.55 32.21 15.10
N LYS A 163 -24.09 32.04 13.90
CA LYS A 163 -23.72 30.96 12.99
C LYS A 163 -22.69 31.47 12.00
N VAL A 164 -21.56 30.78 11.87
CA VAL A 164 -20.56 31.04 10.83
C VAL A 164 -20.52 29.83 9.90
N SER A 165 -20.53 30.08 8.61
CA SER A 165 -20.57 29.07 7.55
C SER A 165 -19.55 29.41 6.47
N LYS A 166 -18.95 28.36 5.90
CA LYS A 166 -18.15 28.46 4.67
C LYS A 166 -18.21 27.12 3.95
N ARG A 167 -18.27 27.14 2.63
CA ARG A 167 -18.26 25.92 1.82
C ARG A 167 -17.01 25.08 2.14
N TYR A 168 -17.18 23.77 2.33
CA TYR A 168 -16.13 22.82 2.73
C TYR A 168 -15.56 23.02 4.15
N PHE A 169 -16.30 23.72 5.00
CA PHE A 169 -16.06 23.81 6.43
C PHE A 169 -17.33 23.43 7.18
N GLU A 170 -17.19 22.86 8.37
CA GLU A 170 -18.32 22.57 9.23
C GLU A 170 -18.89 23.88 9.80
N ASP A 171 -20.20 24.07 9.63
CA ASP A 171 -20.90 25.21 10.20
C ASP A 171 -20.76 25.21 11.73
N LYS A 172 -20.49 26.39 12.31
CA LYS A 172 -20.34 26.54 13.76
C LYS A 172 -21.30 27.58 14.30
N ILE A 173 -22.01 27.22 15.37
CA ILE A 173 -22.96 28.09 16.06
C ILE A 173 -22.43 28.37 17.46
N VAL A 174 -22.26 29.64 17.80
CA VAL A 174 -21.79 30.10 19.11
C VAL A 174 -22.81 31.06 19.70
N GLN A 175 -23.18 30.84 20.97
CA GLN A 175 -24.04 31.77 21.69
C GLN A 175 -23.19 32.86 22.35
N VAL A 176 -23.56 34.12 22.13
CA VAL A 176 -22.86 35.29 22.65
C VAL A 176 -23.85 36.15 23.42
N ASP A 177 -23.47 36.62 24.60
CA ASP A 177 -24.24 37.63 25.33
C ASP A 177 -23.68 39.01 25.02
N ILE A 178 -24.44 39.80 24.27
CA ILE A 178 -24.04 41.15 23.85
C ILE A 178 -24.40 42.13 24.96
N VAL A 179 -23.40 42.81 25.51
CA VAL A 179 -23.57 43.76 26.61
C VAL A 179 -23.37 45.18 26.12
N LYS A 180 -24.19 46.12 26.59
CA LYS A 180 -24.10 47.54 26.25
C LYS A 180 -22.72 48.13 26.63
N ASN A 181 -22.12 48.84 25.68
CA ASN A 181 -20.77 49.40 25.73
C ASN A 181 -19.70 48.34 26.05
N GLY A 182 -19.98 47.07 25.75
CA GLY A 182 -19.12 45.93 26.02
C GLY A 182 -18.08 45.68 24.92
N LYS A 183 -17.08 44.85 25.23
CA LYS A 183 -16.19 44.27 24.21
C LYS A 183 -16.86 43.03 23.63
N ASN A 184 -17.90 43.23 22.83
CA ASN A 184 -18.70 42.16 22.23
C ASN A 184 -17.94 41.53 21.05
N THR A 185 -16.88 40.77 21.34
CA THR A 185 -16.07 40.08 20.32
C THR A 185 -16.22 38.57 20.47
N VAL A 186 -16.46 37.89 19.35
CA VAL A 186 -16.49 36.42 19.27
C VAL A 186 -15.50 35.94 18.23
N ILE A 187 -14.72 34.93 18.58
CA ILE A 187 -13.74 34.29 17.70
C ILE A 187 -14.26 32.89 17.35
N ILE A 188 -14.37 32.59 16.07
CA ILE A 188 -14.96 31.35 15.57
C ILE A 188 -14.03 30.75 14.52
N ASP A 189 -13.32 29.70 14.91
CA ASP A 189 -12.54 28.87 13.99
C ASP A 189 -13.43 27.72 13.47
N LEU A 190 -13.52 27.60 12.15
CA LEU A 190 -14.23 26.53 11.48
C LEU A 190 -13.30 25.35 11.21
N GLU A 191 -13.84 24.14 11.33
CA GLU A 191 -13.12 22.92 11.00
C GLU A 191 -13.34 22.57 9.52
N PRO A 192 -12.30 22.22 8.77
CA PRO A 192 -12.45 21.84 7.37
C PRO A 192 -13.16 20.48 7.24
N VAL A 193 -14.09 20.38 6.30
CA VAL A 193 -14.73 19.10 5.92
C VAL A 193 -13.68 18.23 5.23
N ARG A 194 -13.62 16.96 5.63
CA ARG A 194 -12.73 15.98 5.00
C ARG A 194 -13.31 15.52 3.67
N ILE A 195 -12.42 15.43 2.68
CA ILE A 195 -12.75 15.08 1.30
C ILE A 195 -12.00 13.82 0.93
N GLY A 196 -12.70 12.92 0.24
CA GLY A 196 -12.12 11.69 -0.29
C GLY A 196 -11.46 11.90 -1.65
N LEU A 197 -10.26 11.36 -1.82
CA LEU A 197 -9.63 11.16 -3.12
C LEU A 197 -9.61 9.67 -3.40
N TRP A 198 -10.49 9.20 -4.28
CA TRP A 198 -10.45 7.83 -4.76
C TRP A 198 -9.47 7.73 -5.91
N ILE A 199 -8.32 7.12 -5.67
CA ILE A 199 -7.25 6.95 -6.65
C ILE A 199 -7.29 5.52 -7.17
N LYS A 200 -7.48 5.37 -8.48
CA LYS A 200 -7.40 4.13 -9.23
C LYS A 200 -6.25 4.22 -10.24
N THR A 201 -5.56 3.11 -10.48
CA THR A 201 -4.53 3.02 -11.52
C THR A 201 -4.79 1.92 -12.53
N GLU A 202 -4.20 2.09 -13.71
CA GLU A 202 -4.00 1.03 -14.70
C GLU A 202 -2.48 0.87 -14.92
N PRO A 203 -1.88 -0.28 -14.58
CA PRO A 203 -2.50 -1.49 -14.03
C PRO A 203 -2.99 -1.30 -12.58
N SER A 204 -3.79 -2.23 -12.08
CA SER A 204 -4.21 -2.29 -10.67
C SER A 204 -3.05 -2.66 -9.74
N ASN A 205 -3.21 -2.51 -8.43
CA ASN A 205 -2.21 -2.87 -7.41
C ASN A 205 -0.85 -2.18 -7.64
N VAL A 206 -0.87 -0.86 -7.80
CA VAL A 206 0.32 0.00 -7.87
C VAL A 206 0.62 0.51 -6.47
N ASN A 207 1.90 0.49 -6.07
CA ASN A 207 2.30 1.07 -4.79
C ASN A 207 2.22 2.59 -4.89
N LEU A 208 1.62 3.21 -3.89
CA LEU A 208 1.40 4.63 -3.80
C LEU A 208 2.09 5.16 -2.55
N LEU A 209 2.84 6.24 -2.70
CA LEU A 209 3.47 6.98 -1.62
C LEU A 209 3.13 8.46 -1.77
N ILE A 210 2.70 9.10 -0.68
CA ILE A 210 2.52 10.54 -0.62
C ILE A 210 3.55 11.11 0.33
N GLU A 211 4.41 11.98 -0.20
CA GLU A 211 5.46 12.69 0.52
C GLU A 211 5.10 14.19 0.50
N ASP A 212 4.16 14.64 1.33
CA ASP A 212 3.83 16.07 1.40
C ASP A 212 3.89 16.64 2.84
N ASN A 213 4.61 17.75 2.95
CA ASN A 213 4.92 18.55 4.15
C ASN A 213 4.00 19.79 4.28
N SER A 214 2.94 19.92 3.48
CA SER A 214 1.99 21.05 3.52
C SER A 214 0.81 20.86 4.50
N PHE A 215 0.84 19.80 5.31
CA PHE A 215 -0.21 19.50 6.29
C PHE A 215 0.17 19.94 7.71
N THR A 216 -0.63 20.83 8.29
CA THR A 216 -0.81 20.90 9.76
C THR A 216 -2.15 20.25 10.09
N PRO A 217 -2.19 19.16 10.90
CA PRO A 217 -3.47 18.60 11.35
C PRO A 217 -4.25 19.60 12.20
N PRO A 218 -5.59 19.54 12.22
CA PRO A 218 -6.39 20.34 13.14
C PRO A 218 -6.19 19.97 14.63
N ILE A 219 -5.51 18.86 14.95
CA ILE A 219 -5.36 18.34 16.32
C ILE A 219 -3.90 17.88 16.55
N PRO A 220 -3.21 18.31 17.63
CA PRO A 220 -1.89 17.79 17.98
C PRO A 220 -1.96 16.32 18.42
N PRO A 221 -0.92 15.50 18.17
CA PRO A 221 -0.95 14.08 18.50
C PRO A 221 -1.08 13.87 20.02
N VAL A 222 -1.93 12.91 20.42
CA VAL A 222 -2.14 12.49 21.82
C VAL A 222 -0.88 11.88 22.45
N ASN A 223 0.17 11.61 21.67
CA ASN A 223 1.48 11.25 22.19
C ASN A 223 2.52 12.05 21.42
N GLY A 224 3.37 12.79 22.14
CA GLY A 224 4.38 13.72 21.60
C GLY A 224 5.37 13.08 20.62
N GLY A 225 4.94 12.89 19.38
CA GLY A 225 5.79 12.67 18.23
C GLY A 225 6.28 14.00 17.69
N GLU A 226 7.59 14.08 17.44
CA GLU A 226 8.26 15.26 16.89
C GLU A 226 7.63 15.71 15.56
N LYS A 227 7.70 17.01 15.27
CA LYS A 227 7.37 17.58 13.95
C LYS A 227 8.20 16.89 12.87
N GLY A 228 7.55 16.12 11.98
CA GLY A 228 8.20 15.60 10.78
C GLY A 228 7.38 14.56 10.02
N GLU A 229 7.05 14.86 8.77
CA GLU A 229 6.70 13.92 7.68
C GLU A 229 5.47 13.01 7.87
N TYR A 230 4.28 13.48 7.46
CA TYR A 230 3.15 12.58 7.20
C TYR A 230 3.39 11.84 5.88
N LYS A 231 3.89 10.61 5.97
CA LYS A 231 4.01 9.69 4.82
C LYS A 231 2.82 8.73 4.80
N PHE A 232 1.99 8.80 3.77
CA PHE A 232 1.01 7.74 3.49
C PHE A 232 1.58 6.77 2.47
N SER A 233 1.57 5.48 2.80
CA SER A 233 1.92 4.40 1.87
C SER A 233 0.74 3.44 1.72
N GLY A 234 0.39 3.08 0.49
CA GLY A 234 -0.73 2.17 0.20
C GLY A 234 -0.62 1.52 -1.17
N ILE A 235 -1.69 0.80 -1.56
CA ILE A 235 -1.81 0.12 -2.85
C ILE A 235 -3.13 0.54 -3.50
N THR A 236 -3.14 0.78 -4.81
CA THR A 236 -4.33 1.20 -5.57
C THR A 236 -5.24 0.03 -5.97
N PRO A 237 -6.56 0.22 -6.07
CA PRO A 237 -7.28 1.46 -5.79
C PRO A 237 -7.38 1.76 -4.28
N THR A 238 -7.32 3.04 -3.92
CA THR A 238 -7.37 3.47 -2.51
C THR A 238 -8.12 4.79 -2.34
N ILE A 239 -8.60 5.07 -1.13
CA ILE A 239 -9.23 6.35 -0.77
C ILE A 239 -8.31 7.07 0.20
N ILE A 240 -8.03 8.33 -0.09
CA ILE A 240 -7.20 9.20 0.73
C ILE A 240 -8.04 10.37 1.20
N ASN A 241 -8.09 10.59 2.52
CA ASN A 241 -8.83 11.71 3.09
C ASN A 241 -7.93 12.92 3.24
N THR A 242 -8.40 14.08 2.77
CA THR A 242 -7.67 15.35 2.81
C THR A 242 -8.66 16.51 2.95
N VAL A 243 -8.23 17.75 2.74
CA VAL A 243 -9.03 18.98 2.87
C VAL A 243 -8.85 19.88 1.64
N MET A 244 -9.78 20.80 1.41
CA MET A 244 -9.63 21.81 0.37
C MET A 244 -8.37 22.65 0.57
N GLY A 245 -7.74 23.07 -0.52
CA GLY A 245 -6.47 23.80 -0.51
C GLY A 245 -5.24 22.88 -0.45
N ALA A 246 -5.41 21.59 -0.12
CA ALA A 246 -4.30 20.65 -0.07
C ALA A 246 -3.62 20.50 -1.44
N LYS A 247 -2.30 20.44 -1.40
CA LYS A 247 -1.43 20.02 -2.50
C LYS A 247 -0.86 18.68 -2.09
N LEU A 248 -0.84 17.72 -3.02
CA LEU A 248 -0.39 16.36 -2.76
C LEU A 248 0.50 15.93 -3.91
N SER A 249 1.73 15.50 -3.61
CA SER A 249 2.58 14.80 -4.58
C SER A 249 2.48 13.30 -4.38
N VAL A 250 1.92 12.61 -5.36
CA VAL A 250 1.66 11.17 -5.33
C VAL A 250 2.69 10.44 -6.17
N LYS A 251 3.61 9.75 -5.52
CA LYS A 251 4.57 8.85 -6.16
C LYS A 251 3.96 7.47 -6.33
N LEU A 252 3.99 6.96 -7.55
CA LEU A 252 3.46 5.66 -7.95
C LEU A 252 4.60 4.79 -8.44
N THR A 253 4.71 3.57 -7.91
CA THR A 253 5.76 2.62 -8.26
C THR A 253 5.18 1.22 -8.46
N LYS A 254 5.64 0.52 -9.50
CA LYS A 254 5.27 -0.87 -9.76
C LYS A 254 6.35 -1.54 -10.59
N GLU A 255 6.72 -2.76 -10.22
CA GLU A 255 7.70 -3.56 -10.96
C GLU A 255 7.29 -3.73 -12.43
N GLY A 256 8.24 -3.48 -13.35
CA GLY A 256 8.00 -3.51 -14.80
C GLY A 256 7.41 -2.23 -15.40
N TYR A 257 7.11 -1.22 -14.58
CA TYR A 257 6.55 0.07 -15.01
C TYR A 257 7.49 1.23 -14.68
N ARG A 258 7.37 2.32 -15.43
CA ARG A 258 8.03 3.58 -15.11
C ARG A 258 7.40 4.18 -13.86
N ASP A 259 8.23 4.56 -12.91
CA ASP A 259 7.81 5.37 -11.77
C ASP A 259 7.14 6.65 -12.28
N LYS A 260 6.04 7.04 -11.63
CA LYS A 260 5.24 8.21 -12.01
C LYS A 260 4.95 9.05 -10.78
N ILE A 261 5.20 10.35 -10.87
CA ILE A 261 4.83 11.31 -9.84
C ILE A 261 3.69 12.17 -10.40
N VAL A 262 2.64 12.33 -9.61
CA VAL A 262 1.45 13.10 -9.99
C VAL A 262 1.13 14.08 -8.88
N ASP A 263 1.12 15.36 -9.22
CA ASP A 263 0.71 16.42 -8.30
C ASP A 263 -0.79 16.68 -8.43
N ILE A 264 -1.47 16.68 -7.28
CA ILE A 264 -2.91 16.92 -7.17
C ILE A 264 -3.12 18.13 -6.27
N GLN A 265 -3.86 19.12 -6.76
CA GLN A 265 -4.26 20.30 -5.98
C GLN A 265 -5.77 20.37 -5.82
N LEU A 266 -6.25 20.43 -4.58
CA LEU A 266 -7.66 20.69 -4.27
C LEU A 266 -7.93 22.20 -4.24
N LYS A 267 -8.67 22.70 -5.23
CA LYS A 267 -9.00 24.13 -5.36
C LYS A 267 -10.33 24.46 -4.70
N GLU A 268 -10.42 25.56 -3.95
CA GLU A 268 -11.62 25.98 -3.18
C GLU A 268 -12.94 26.01 -3.98
N ASN A 269 -12.90 26.08 -5.32
CA ASN A 269 -14.06 25.96 -6.19
C ASN A 269 -14.67 24.53 -6.26
N GLY A 270 -14.08 23.54 -5.59
CA GLY A 270 -14.60 22.18 -5.52
C GLY A 270 -14.06 21.25 -6.60
N VAL A 271 -12.83 21.50 -7.04
CA VAL A 271 -12.16 20.74 -8.11
C VAL A 271 -10.82 20.19 -7.61
N ALA A 272 -10.54 18.93 -7.94
CA ALA A 272 -9.19 18.36 -7.88
C ALA A 272 -8.48 18.58 -9.21
N GLN A 273 -7.47 19.44 -9.23
CA GLN A 273 -6.61 19.65 -10.38
C GLN A 273 -5.48 18.62 -10.40
N MET A 274 -5.29 17.96 -11.53
CA MET A 274 -4.21 17.02 -11.78
C MET A 274 -3.60 17.32 -13.16
N GLY A 275 -2.47 18.03 -13.19
CA GLY A 275 -1.97 18.64 -14.43
C GLY A 275 -3.00 19.62 -15.02
N ASP A 276 -3.35 19.44 -16.30
CA ASP A 276 -4.39 20.22 -16.99
C ASP A 276 -5.81 19.71 -16.73
N ALA A 277 -5.97 18.54 -16.10
CA ALA A 277 -7.28 17.96 -15.83
C ALA A 277 -7.90 18.60 -14.58
N GLU A 278 -9.16 19.04 -14.70
CA GLU A 278 -9.99 19.52 -13.61
C GLU A 278 -11.10 18.51 -13.30
N LEU A 279 -10.96 17.81 -12.18
CA LEU A 279 -11.87 16.74 -11.76
C LEU A 279 -12.85 17.27 -10.69
N PRO A 280 -14.15 17.40 -10.99
CA PRO A 280 -15.12 17.89 -10.02
C PRO A 280 -15.30 16.90 -8.87
N LEU A 281 -15.51 17.43 -7.67
CA LEU A 281 -15.91 16.62 -6.53
C LEU A 281 -17.39 16.27 -6.63
N ILE A 282 -17.72 14.98 -6.52
CA ILE A 282 -19.09 14.49 -6.45
C ILE A 282 -19.26 13.85 -5.08
N ASN A 283 -20.24 14.34 -4.29
CA ASN A 283 -20.45 13.90 -2.90
C ASN A 283 -19.15 13.91 -2.08
N GLU A 284 -18.42 15.03 -2.12
CA GLU A 284 -17.16 15.22 -1.38
C GLU A 284 -16.06 14.21 -1.75
N MET A 285 -16.14 13.61 -2.94
CA MET A 285 -15.15 12.67 -3.45
C MET A 285 -14.69 13.02 -4.86
N ALA A 286 -13.37 13.15 -5.05
CA ALA A 286 -12.76 13.23 -6.37
C ALA A 286 -12.33 11.82 -6.83
N HIS A 287 -12.60 11.51 -8.10
CA HIS A 287 -12.27 10.22 -8.71
C HIS A 287 -11.08 10.42 -9.65
N ILE A 288 -9.93 9.86 -9.28
CA ILE A 288 -8.66 10.06 -9.97
C ILE A 288 -8.25 8.74 -10.62
N SER A 289 -7.98 8.78 -11.93
CA SER A 289 -7.50 7.63 -12.70
C SER A 289 -6.14 7.93 -13.29
N ILE A 290 -5.14 7.09 -13.02
CA ILE A 290 -3.76 7.28 -13.46
C ILE A 290 -3.25 6.02 -14.16
N THR A 291 -2.76 6.16 -15.39
CA THR A 291 -2.12 5.06 -16.12
C THR A 291 -0.60 5.15 -15.96
N LEU A 292 0.05 4.02 -15.67
CA LEU A 292 1.50 3.89 -15.67
C LEU A 292 1.99 3.34 -17.01
N ASP A 293 3.13 3.84 -17.46
CA ASP A 293 3.76 3.39 -18.69
C ASP A 293 4.69 2.21 -18.40
N LEU A 294 4.67 1.18 -19.27
CA LEU A 294 5.60 0.06 -19.16
C LEU A 294 7.05 0.53 -19.33
N LEU A 295 7.98 -0.12 -18.62
CA LEU A 295 9.40 0.01 -18.95
C LEU A 295 9.66 -0.60 -20.34
N PRO A 296 10.57 -0.01 -21.14
CA PRO A 296 11.03 -0.63 -22.37
C PRO A 296 11.55 -2.05 -22.09
N PRO A 297 11.37 -2.98 -23.04
CA PRO A 297 11.82 -4.35 -22.87
C PRO A 297 13.36 -4.43 -22.77
N GLY A 298 13.84 -5.48 -22.11
CA GLY A 298 15.23 -5.89 -22.14
C GLY A 298 15.47 -7.09 -23.07
N GLN A 299 16.73 -7.51 -23.14
CA GLN A 299 17.15 -8.68 -23.90
C GLN A 299 17.75 -9.74 -22.98
N LEU A 300 17.51 -11.02 -23.28
CA LEU A 300 18.14 -12.15 -22.59
C LEU A 300 19.02 -12.93 -23.57
N LYS A 301 20.27 -13.20 -23.18
CA LYS A 301 21.16 -14.17 -23.84
C LYS A 301 21.32 -15.38 -22.93
N ILE A 302 20.75 -16.50 -23.33
CA ILE A 302 20.56 -17.66 -22.48
C ILE A 302 21.38 -18.82 -23.04
N ALA A 303 22.23 -19.41 -22.23
CA ALA A 303 22.97 -20.61 -22.58
C ALA A 303 22.96 -21.62 -21.44
N SER A 304 23.22 -22.87 -21.79
CA SER A 304 23.36 -23.94 -20.80
C SER A 304 24.49 -24.88 -21.18
N ASP A 305 24.99 -25.59 -20.16
CA ASP A 305 26.03 -26.60 -20.29
C ASP A 305 25.56 -27.88 -19.56
N PRO A 306 25.23 -28.96 -20.31
CA PRO A 306 25.30 -29.10 -21.77
C PRO A 306 24.32 -28.20 -22.55
N PRO A 307 24.60 -27.86 -23.83
CA PRO A 307 23.68 -27.07 -24.66
C PRO A 307 22.43 -27.85 -25.06
N ASN A 308 21.50 -27.19 -25.77
CA ASN A 308 20.24 -27.75 -26.29
C ASN A 308 19.15 -28.02 -25.24
N ALA A 309 19.30 -27.47 -24.03
CA ALA A 309 18.23 -27.47 -23.02
C ALA A 309 17.05 -26.60 -23.47
N GLU A 310 15.83 -27.09 -23.30
CA GLU A 310 14.58 -26.34 -23.47
C GLU A 310 14.49 -25.24 -22.41
N VAL A 311 14.13 -24.03 -22.83
CA VAL A 311 14.05 -22.83 -21.99
C VAL A 311 12.62 -22.37 -21.93
N TYR A 312 12.07 -22.34 -20.73
CA TYR A 312 10.79 -21.75 -20.41
C TYR A 312 11.01 -20.41 -19.72
N LEU A 313 10.31 -19.37 -20.16
CA LEU A 313 10.25 -18.07 -19.50
C LEU A 313 8.84 -17.91 -18.92
N ASP A 314 8.74 -17.83 -17.60
CA ASP A 314 7.46 -17.78 -16.85
C ASP A 314 6.48 -18.89 -17.28
N GLU A 315 6.99 -20.12 -17.32
CA GLU A 315 6.27 -21.34 -17.75
C GLU A 315 5.91 -21.44 -19.24
N GLU A 316 6.23 -20.44 -20.06
CA GLU A 316 6.05 -20.50 -21.51
C GLU A 316 7.32 -20.96 -22.22
N LEU A 317 7.23 -22.00 -23.05
CA LEU A 317 8.36 -22.51 -23.83
C LEU A 317 8.82 -21.47 -24.87
N LYS A 318 10.08 -21.03 -24.79
CA LYS A 318 10.66 -20.04 -25.72
C LYS A 318 11.60 -20.64 -26.75
N GLY A 319 12.20 -21.79 -26.49
CA GLY A 319 13.12 -22.45 -27.42
C GLY A 319 14.15 -23.33 -26.72
N LYS A 320 15.31 -23.51 -27.34
CA LYS A 320 16.43 -24.30 -26.79
C LYS A 320 17.70 -23.46 -26.73
N THR A 321 18.57 -23.73 -25.75
CA THR A 321 19.86 -23.04 -25.61
C THR A 321 20.87 -23.44 -26.71
N PRO A 322 21.73 -22.51 -27.18
CA PRO A 322 21.76 -21.08 -26.87
C PRO A 322 20.55 -20.35 -27.47
N LEU A 323 19.95 -19.45 -26.71
CA LEU A 323 18.73 -18.72 -27.07
C LEU A 323 18.89 -17.22 -26.79
N GLU A 324 18.53 -16.38 -27.75
CA GLU A 324 18.43 -14.93 -27.55
C GLU A 324 16.97 -14.49 -27.60
N LEU A 325 16.52 -13.74 -26.59
CA LEU A 325 15.19 -13.15 -26.53
C LEU A 325 15.32 -11.63 -26.51
N ASN A 326 14.83 -10.95 -27.54
CA ASN A 326 15.10 -9.52 -27.75
C ASN A 326 14.02 -8.59 -27.20
N ASN A 327 12.91 -9.13 -26.71
CA ASN A 327 11.75 -8.36 -26.28
C ASN A 327 11.12 -8.98 -25.02
N VAL A 328 11.86 -8.93 -23.91
CA VAL A 328 11.40 -9.44 -22.62
C VAL A 328 11.02 -8.26 -21.74
N SER A 329 9.86 -8.29 -21.09
CA SER A 329 9.46 -7.24 -20.16
C SER A 329 10.54 -7.02 -19.09
N ALA A 330 10.76 -5.78 -18.68
CA ALA A 330 11.68 -5.51 -17.58
C ALA A 330 11.06 -5.96 -16.24
N GLY A 331 11.90 -6.39 -15.30
CA GLY A 331 11.50 -6.91 -14.00
C GLY A 331 11.96 -8.35 -13.76
N LYS A 332 11.46 -8.98 -12.69
CA LYS A 332 11.81 -10.35 -12.33
C LYS A 332 11.02 -11.35 -13.17
N HIS A 333 11.76 -12.34 -13.66
CA HIS A 333 11.29 -13.44 -14.45
C HIS A 333 11.83 -14.75 -13.90
N ARG A 334 11.17 -15.86 -14.25
CA ARG A 334 11.61 -17.21 -13.93
C ARG A 334 12.00 -17.95 -15.21
N LEU A 335 13.24 -18.40 -15.27
CA LEU A 335 13.73 -19.29 -16.32
C LEU A 335 13.73 -20.73 -15.80
N ARG A 336 13.11 -21.64 -16.53
CA ARG A 336 13.23 -23.09 -16.30
C ARG A 336 13.94 -23.72 -17.48
N PHE A 337 15.05 -24.38 -17.19
CA PHE A 337 15.86 -25.14 -18.13
C PHE A 337 15.49 -26.60 -18.00
N GLN A 338 15.25 -27.28 -19.11
CA GLN A 338 14.90 -28.69 -19.14
C GLN A 338 15.74 -29.40 -20.19
N LEU A 339 16.53 -30.38 -19.76
CA LEU A 339 17.32 -31.21 -20.67
C LEU A 339 17.12 -32.67 -20.30
N LYS A 340 16.78 -33.49 -21.31
CA LYS A 340 16.56 -34.93 -21.15
C LYS A 340 17.77 -35.56 -20.44
N GLU A 341 17.51 -36.45 -19.48
CA GLU A 341 18.52 -37.13 -18.63
C GLU A 341 19.21 -36.24 -17.58
N PHE A 342 19.31 -34.91 -17.79
CA PHE A 342 19.88 -33.94 -16.84
C PHE A 342 18.86 -33.34 -15.88
N GLY A 343 17.57 -33.35 -16.25
CA GLY A 343 16.47 -32.86 -15.43
C GLY A 343 16.18 -31.37 -15.62
N ASP A 344 15.45 -30.81 -14.66
CA ASP A 344 14.95 -29.44 -14.72
C ASP A 344 15.65 -28.57 -13.67
N VAL A 345 16.11 -27.39 -14.08
CA VAL A 345 16.69 -26.38 -13.19
C VAL A 345 15.95 -25.06 -13.38
N THR A 346 15.53 -24.45 -12.26
CA THR A 346 14.84 -23.15 -12.28
C THR A 346 15.76 -22.07 -11.70
N GLN A 347 15.84 -20.93 -12.38
CA GLN A 347 16.60 -19.75 -11.98
C GLN A 347 15.74 -18.50 -12.07
N ALA A 348 15.83 -17.62 -11.08
CA ALA A 348 15.28 -16.28 -11.18
C ALA A 348 16.24 -15.39 -11.98
N VAL A 349 15.70 -14.53 -12.85
CA VAL A 349 16.46 -13.53 -13.60
C VAL A 349 15.76 -12.18 -13.50
N GLU A 350 16.53 -11.12 -13.29
CA GLU A 350 16.03 -9.75 -13.37
C GLU A 350 16.39 -9.17 -14.74
N VAL A 351 15.37 -8.90 -15.55
CA VAL A 351 15.51 -8.30 -16.87
C VAL A 351 15.58 -6.79 -16.70
N ILE A 352 16.68 -6.19 -17.14
CA ILE A 352 16.89 -4.75 -17.05
C ILE A 352 16.48 -4.12 -18.38
N SER A 353 15.63 -3.09 -18.30
CA SER A 353 15.15 -2.31 -19.45
C SER A 353 16.31 -1.81 -20.33
N ASP A 354 16.16 -1.93 -21.65
CA ASP A 354 17.12 -1.51 -22.68
C ASP A 354 18.53 -2.14 -22.54
N LYS A 355 18.68 -3.21 -21.76
CA LYS A 355 19.95 -3.92 -21.57
C LYS A 355 19.85 -5.39 -21.94
N THR A 356 21.00 -5.97 -22.26
CA THR A 356 21.16 -7.41 -22.45
C THR A 356 21.65 -8.05 -21.15
N VAL A 357 20.86 -8.97 -20.60
CA VAL A 357 21.23 -9.80 -19.45
C VAL A 357 21.63 -11.19 -19.96
N THR A 358 22.80 -11.68 -19.54
CA THR A 358 23.29 -13.01 -19.93
C THR A 358 23.06 -14.01 -18.80
N VAL A 359 22.45 -15.15 -19.12
CA VAL A 359 22.16 -16.23 -18.18
C VAL A 359 22.87 -17.49 -18.63
N GLN A 360 23.62 -18.10 -17.72
CA GLN A 360 24.32 -19.37 -17.92
C GLN A 360 23.79 -20.39 -16.91
N CYS A 361 23.31 -21.53 -17.39
CA CYS A 361 22.79 -22.60 -16.54
C CYS A 361 23.66 -23.85 -16.64
N LYS A 362 24.11 -24.36 -15.49
CA LYS A 362 24.80 -25.64 -15.39
C LYS A 362 23.80 -26.75 -15.09
N LEU A 363 23.74 -27.73 -15.98
CA LEU A 363 22.83 -28.88 -15.89
C LEU A 363 23.58 -30.18 -15.61
N GLY A 364 24.87 -30.24 -15.96
CA GLY A 364 25.76 -31.37 -15.71
C GLY A 364 27.10 -30.95 -15.13
N GLY A 365 27.87 -31.96 -14.72
CA GLY A 365 29.29 -31.82 -14.36
C GLY A 365 30.12 -32.99 -14.90
N VAL A 366 31.45 -32.87 -14.83
CA VAL A 366 32.40 -33.89 -15.29
C VAL A 366 33.02 -34.61 -14.10
N LEU A 367 33.16 -35.92 -14.20
CA LEU A 367 33.83 -36.74 -13.20
C LEU A 367 35.20 -37.20 -13.71
N ALA A 368 36.26 -36.92 -12.96
CA ALA A 368 37.61 -37.39 -13.23
C ALA A 368 38.01 -38.42 -12.17
N VAL A 369 38.17 -39.68 -12.56
CA VAL A 369 38.39 -40.81 -11.66
C VAL A 369 39.77 -41.42 -11.88
N THR A 370 40.54 -41.55 -10.81
CA THR A 370 41.83 -42.26 -10.78
C THR A 370 41.81 -43.37 -9.74
N SER A 371 42.61 -44.42 -9.96
CA SER A 371 42.74 -45.49 -8.96
C SER A 371 44.15 -46.03 -8.81
N SER A 372 44.40 -46.65 -7.67
CA SER A 372 45.63 -47.39 -7.36
C SER A 372 45.27 -48.79 -6.87
N PRO A 373 45.65 -49.87 -7.60
CA PRO A 373 46.37 -49.85 -8.90
C PRO A 373 45.53 -49.26 -10.04
N PRO A 374 46.15 -48.69 -11.10
CA PRO A 374 45.43 -48.18 -12.26
C PRO A 374 44.79 -49.31 -13.08
N GLY A 375 43.86 -48.97 -13.98
CA GLY A 375 43.19 -49.93 -14.86
C GLY A 375 41.92 -50.55 -14.27
N ALA A 376 41.43 -50.05 -13.13
CA ALA A 376 40.13 -50.46 -12.59
C ALA A 376 38.99 -50.03 -13.51
N GLU A 377 38.05 -50.94 -13.76
CA GLU A 377 36.79 -50.69 -14.47
C GLU A 377 35.92 -49.74 -13.64
N VAL A 378 35.36 -48.71 -14.29
CA VAL A 378 34.54 -47.67 -13.68
C VAL A 378 33.10 -47.82 -14.16
N TYR A 379 32.16 -47.83 -13.21
CA TYR A 379 30.73 -47.87 -13.45
C TYR A 379 30.04 -46.72 -12.72
N LEU A 380 29.05 -46.12 -13.35
CA LEU A 380 28.15 -45.14 -12.74
C LEU A 380 26.72 -45.70 -12.80
N GLY A 381 26.21 -46.12 -11.63
CA GLY A 381 25.05 -47.00 -11.57
C GLY A 381 25.34 -48.34 -12.26
N GLU A 382 24.52 -48.69 -13.25
CA GLU A 382 24.70 -49.89 -14.07
C GLU A 382 25.53 -49.64 -15.34
N THR A 383 25.83 -48.39 -15.67
CA THR A 383 26.52 -48.02 -16.91
C THR A 383 28.02 -48.15 -16.75
N HIS A 384 28.66 -48.96 -17.60
CA HIS A 384 30.12 -49.05 -17.71
C HIS A 384 30.68 -47.84 -18.47
N LEU A 385 31.65 -47.15 -17.88
CA LEU A 385 32.22 -45.92 -18.45
C LEU A 385 33.65 -46.09 -18.99
N GLY A 386 34.34 -47.17 -18.62
CA GLY A 386 35.72 -47.43 -19.05
C GLY A 386 36.65 -47.80 -17.90
N LYS A 387 37.95 -47.51 -18.04
CA LYS A 387 39.00 -47.84 -17.04
C LYS A 387 39.67 -46.59 -16.51
N THR A 388 40.12 -46.63 -15.25
CA THR A 388 40.93 -45.55 -14.65
C THR A 388 42.35 -45.50 -15.23
N PRO A 389 42.95 -44.30 -15.42
CA PRO A 389 42.35 -42.96 -15.28
C PRO A 389 41.24 -42.69 -16.31
N LEU A 390 40.13 -42.10 -15.87
CA LEU A 390 38.96 -41.81 -16.69
C LEU A 390 38.46 -40.38 -16.45
N VAL A 391 38.12 -39.65 -17.51
CA VAL A 391 37.37 -38.40 -17.44
C VAL A 391 36.06 -38.61 -18.19
N THR A 392 34.91 -38.36 -17.55
CA THR A 392 33.59 -38.58 -18.16
C THR A 392 33.19 -37.42 -19.08
N GLY A 393 32.13 -37.63 -19.86
CA GLY A 393 31.35 -36.51 -20.38
C GLY A 393 30.56 -35.81 -19.27
N GLN A 394 29.71 -34.86 -19.67
CA GLN A 394 28.75 -34.22 -18.76
C GLN A 394 27.77 -35.26 -18.22
N ILE A 395 27.68 -35.37 -16.90
CA ILE A 395 26.70 -36.22 -16.20
C ILE A 395 25.75 -35.36 -15.35
N PRO A 396 24.50 -35.78 -15.15
CA PRO A 396 23.49 -34.99 -14.42
C PRO A 396 23.93 -34.59 -13.01
N LEU A 397 23.59 -33.37 -12.56
CA LEU A 397 23.87 -32.87 -11.21
C LEU A 397 22.93 -33.48 -10.15
N LYS A 398 22.99 -34.80 -10.00
CA LYS A 398 22.25 -35.58 -9.00
C LYS A 398 23.19 -36.58 -8.34
N PRO A 399 22.79 -37.21 -7.22
CA PRO A 399 23.57 -38.31 -6.66
C PRO A 399 23.69 -39.48 -7.65
N HIS A 400 24.90 -40.02 -7.75
CA HIS A 400 25.21 -41.21 -8.56
C HIS A 400 25.96 -42.23 -7.72
N TYR A 401 25.81 -43.52 -8.05
CA TYR A 401 26.60 -44.59 -7.43
C TYR A 401 27.82 -44.90 -8.29
N LEU A 402 29.01 -44.53 -7.83
CA LEU A 402 30.27 -44.84 -8.48
C LEU A 402 30.78 -46.19 -7.97
N LYS A 403 31.08 -47.11 -8.88
CA LYS A 403 31.72 -48.39 -8.59
C LYS A 403 33.03 -48.52 -9.36
N LEU A 404 34.10 -48.88 -8.65
CA LEU A 404 35.38 -49.27 -9.24
C LEU A 404 35.65 -50.74 -8.96
N SER A 405 36.02 -51.49 -9.99
CA SER A 405 36.32 -52.93 -9.87
C SER A 405 37.58 -53.30 -10.65
N ILE A 406 38.44 -54.10 -10.04
CA ILE A 406 39.60 -54.70 -10.71
C ILE A 406 39.84 -56.12 -10.17
N PRO A 407 40.15 -57.11 -11.03
CA PRO A 407 40.38 -58.48 -10.58
C PRO A 407 41.42 -58.58 -9.46
N GLY A 408 41.13 -59.39 -8.43
CA GLY A 408 42.00 -59.54 -7.26
C GLY A 408 41.83 -58.49 -6.15
N TYR A 409 40.96 -57.48 -6.35
CA TYR A 409 40.70 -56.42 -5.38
C TYR A 409 39.22 -56.38 -4.98
N VAL A 410 38.94 -55.78 -3.82
CA VAL A 410 37.59 -55.51 -3.32
C VAL A 410 37.02 -54.33 -4.09
N ASP A 411 35.80 -54.47 -4.60
CA ASP A 411 35.10 -53.39 -5.30
C ASP A 411 34.92 -52.20 -4.36
N ASP A 412 35.22 -50.99 -4.83
CA ASP A 412 34.88 -49.75 -4.14
C ASP A 412 33.57 -49.24 -4.69
N ILE A 413 32.57 -49.06 -3.81
CA ILE A 413 31.23 -48.59 -4.18
C ILE A 413 30.92 -47.42 -3.27
N ARG A 414 30.60 -46.25 -3.85
CA ARG A 414 30.27 -45.03 -3.11
C ARG A 414 29.24 -44.20 -3.85
N GLU A 415 28.45 -43.45 -3.11
CA GLU A 415 27.62 -42.39 -3.68
C GLU A 415 28.48 -41.14 -3.90
N VAL A 416 28.32 -40.51 -5.06
CA VAL A 416 28.99 -39.26 -5.43
C VAL A 416 27.93 -38.24 -5.79
N VAL A 417 28.04 -37.06 -5.20
CA VAL A 417 27.14 -35.93 -5.48
C VAL A 417 27.97 -34.87 -6.20
N LEU A 418 27.66 -34.65 -7.48
CA LEU A 418 28.36 -33.64 -8.25
C LEU A 418 27.93 -32.25 -7.77
N THR A 419 28.89 -31.45 -7.34
CA THR A 419 28.68 -30.08 -6.83
C THR A 419 29.52 -29.03 -7.56
N SER A 420 30.36 -29.44 -8.51
CA SER A 420 31.28 -28.59 -9.27
C SER A 420 31.30 -28.96 -10.75
N ASP A 421 31.86 -28.08 -11.58
CA ASP A 421 32.05 -28.32 -13.03
C ASP A 421 32.89 -29.58 -13.30
N ILE A 422 33.95 -29.80 -12.51
CA ILE A 422 34.78 -30.99 -12.52
C ILE A 422 34.90 -31.49 -11.08
N MET A 423 34.61 -32.78 -10.87
CA MET A 423 34.80 -33.47 -9.59
C MET A 423 35.89 -34.53 -9.76
N GLU A 424 36.96 -34.42 -8.98
CA GLU A 424 38.06 -35.38 -9.00
C GLU A 424 37.92 -36.41 -7.87
N ILE A 425 38.03 -37.69 -8.22
CA ILE A 425 37.96 -38.80 -7.29
C ILE A 425 39.19 -39.69 -7.46
N GLN A 426 39.91 -39.90 -6.36
CA GLN A 426 41.02 -40.83 -6.27
C GLN A 426 40.68 -41.98 -5.32
N VAL A 427 40.78 -43.22 -5.80
CA VAL A 427 40.45 -44.42 -5.03
C VAL A 427 41.68 -45.31 -4.87
N ARG A 428 41.91 -45.82 -3.66
CA ARG A 428 42.89 -46.89 -3.41
C ARG A 428 42.15 -48.19 -3.15
N LEU A 429 42.33 -49.18 -4.01
CA LEU A 429 41.60 -50.45 -3.91
C LEU A 429 42.34 -51.42 -2.98
N ALA A 430 41.61 -52.08 -2.08
CA ALA A 430 42.15 -53.08 -1.18
C ALA A 430 42.23 -54.45 -1.87
N LYS A 431 43.35 -55.17 -1.74
CA LYS A 431 43.47 -56.54 -2.26
C LYS A 431 42.47 -57.45 -1.55
N LYS A 432 41.87 -58.38 -2.29
CA LYS A 432 41.10 -59.48 -1.70
C LYS A 432 42.08 -60.41 -0.98
N THR A 433 41.85 -60.63 0.30
CA THR A 433 42.64 -61.55 1.12
C THR A 433 41.77 -62.63 1.77
N GLY A 434 42.40 -63.73 2.14
CA GLY A 434 41.84 -64.82 2.95
C GLY A 434 42.79 -65.21 4.10
N SER A 435 42.47 -66.28 4.80
CA SER A 435 43.32 -66.83 5.85
C SER A 435 43.57 -68.32 5.63
N LEU A 436 44.70 -68.82 6.13
CA LEU A 436 45.07 -70.23 6.07
C LEU A 436 45.37 -70.72 7.49
N THR A 437 44.71 -71.79 7.91
CA THR A 437 45.10 -72.51 9.12
C THR A 437 45.75 -73.83 8.76
N VAL A 438 46.94 -74.06 9.31
CA VAL A 438 47.73 -75.26 9.05
C VAL A 438 48.03 -75.96 10.37
N ASP A 439 47.71 -77.25 10.43
CA ASP A 439 48.03 -78.14 11.54
C ASP A 439 48.73 -79.40 11.02
N SER A 440 49.53 -80.06 11.87
CA SER A 440 50.16 -81.33 11.49
C SER A 440 50.31 -82.31 12.63
N ASN A 441 50.37 -83.59 12.27
CA ASN A 441 50.77 -84.67 13.15
C ASN A 441 52.05 -85.34 12.63
N PRO A 442 53.17 -85.30 13.39
CA PRO A 442 53.32 -84.63 14.69
C PRO A 442 53.37 -83.09 14.57
N PRO A 443 53.06 -82.35 15.65
CA PRO A 443 53.07 -80.87 15.65
C PRO A 443 54.49 -80.30 15.56
N GLY A 444 54.64 -79.02 15.22
CA GLY A 444 55.94 -78.35 15.09
C GLY A 444 56.66 -78.61 13.77
N ALA A 445 55.93 -78.97 12.71
CA ALA A 445 56.47 -79.00 11.36
C ALA A 445 56.68 -77.57 10.84
N VAL A 446 57.80 -77.31 10.18
CA VAL A 446 58.10 -76.02 9.53
C VAL A 446 57.26 -75.88 8.27
N ILE A 447 56.56 -74.76 8.16
CA ILE A 447 55.68 -74.43 7.05
C ILE A 447 56.38 -73.46 6.10
N TYR A 448 56.37 -73.79 4.82
CA TYR A 448 56.73 -72.90 3.72
C TYR A 448 55.49 -72.64 2.87
N LEU A 449 55.22 -71.38 2.53
CA LEU A 449 54.15 -70.97 1.63
C LEU A 449 54.78 -70.21 0.45
N ALA A 450 54.56 -70.68 -0.78
CA ALA A 450 55.23 -70.17 -1.98
C ALA A 450 56.77 -70.12 -1.84
N GLY A 451 57.36 -71.10 -1.13
CA GLY A 451 58.80 -71.21 -0.89
C GLY A 451 59.35 -70.37 0.27
N GLU A 452 58.55 -69.47 0.87
CA GLU A 452 58.97 -68.67 2.03
C GLU A 452 58.58 -69.34 3.36
N LYS A 453 59.48 -69.37 4.34
CA LYS A 453 59.19 -69.94 5.67
C LYS A 453 58.23 -69.03 6.45
N CYS A 454 57.04 -69.53 6.76
CA CYS A 454 55.97 -68.74 7.40
C CYS A 454 55.75 -69.08 8.89
N GLY A 455 56.29 -70.18 9.39
CA GLY A 455 56.13 -70.57 10.80
C GLY A 455 56.26 -72.07 11.05
N ILE A 456 55.65 -72.54 12.14
CA ILE A 456 55.56 -73.97 12.50
C ILE A 456 54.11 -74.33 12.86
N THR A 457 53.70 -75.58 12.66
CA THR A 457 52.34 -76.05 13.01
C THR A 457 52.11 -76.20 14.52
N PRO A 458 50.90 -75.93 15.04
CA PRO A 458 49.76 -75.31 14.36
C PRO A 458 49.89 -73.77 14.25
N ILE A 459 49.47 -73.19 13.13
CA ILE A 459 49.47 -71.72 12.90
C ILE A 459 48.28 -71.25 12.05
N VAL A 460 47.85 -70.01 12.26
CA VAL A 460 46.93 -69.27 11.39
C VAL A 460 47.68 -68.14 10.70
N LEU A 461 47.65 -68.11 9.37
CA LEU A 461 48.19 -67.04 8.54
C LEU A 461 47.04 -66.17 8.02
N TYR A 462 47.04 -64.89 8.41
CA TYR A 462 46.01 -63.93 8.03
C TYR A 462 46.46 -63.05 6.86
N GLY A 463 45.50 -62.52 6.10
CA GLY A 463 45.78 -61.46 5.12
C GLY A 463 46.50 -61.94 3.86
N LEU A 464 46.46 -63.24 3.58
CA LEU A 464 47.05 -63.81 2.36
C LEU A 464 46.25 -63.33 1.15
N PRO A 465 46.87 -62.72 0.11
CA PRO A 465 46.19 -62.40 -1.14
C PRO A 465 45.48 -63.64 -1.70
N ILE A 466 44.28 -63.48 -2.26
CA ILE A 466 43.60 -64.61 -2.88
C ILE A 466 44.44 -65.19 -4.03
N GLY A 467 44.38 -66.50 -4.21
CA GLY A 467 45.17 -67.18 -5.24
C GLY A 467 45.59 -68.59 -4.84
N LYS A 468 46.38 -69.21 -5.72
CA LYS A 468 46.98 -70.51 -5.50
C LYS A 468 48.34 -70.37 -4.85
N TYR A 469 48.61 -71.17 -3.82
CA TYR A 469 49.88 -71.23 -3.13
C TYR A 469 50.37 -72.67 -3.04
N ASP A 470 51.67 -72.88 -3.23
CA ASP A 470 52.29 -74.16 -2.90
C ASP A 470 52.61 -74.16 -1.39
N LEU A 471 51.99 -75.07 -0.66
CA LEU A 471 52.15 -75.25 0.79
C LEU A 471 53.03 -76.46 1.04
N THR A 472 54.20 -76.26 1.66
CA THR A 472 55.16 -77.33 1.98
C THR A 472 55.39 -77.42 3.47
N LEU A 473 55.33 -78.64 4.03
CA LEU A 473 55.59 -78.92 5.44
C LEU A 473 56.79 -79.85 5.57
N THR A 474 57.74 -79.48 6.42
CA THR A 474 58.96 -80.27 6.69
C THR A 474 59.18 -80.43 8.20
N LYS A 475 59.70 -81.58 8.61
CA LYS A 475 60.13 -81.81 10.00
C LYS A 475 61.32 -82.76 10.04
N ALA A 476 62.26 -82.52 10.96
CA ALA A 476 63.45 -83.37 11.13
C ALA A 476 63.03 -84.83 11.37
N GLU A 477 63.70 -85.78 10.69
CA GLU A 477 63.35 -87.21 10.68
C GLU A 477 62.02 -87.59 10.00
N TYR A 478 61.27 -86.64 9.44
CA TYR A 478 60.03 -86.89 8.69
C TYR A 478 60.16 -86.51 7.20
N GLY A 479 59.32 -87.14 6.36
CA GLY A 479 59.17 -86.82 4.94
C GLY A 479 58.65 -85.41 4.71
N GLU A 480 58.96 -84.85 3.54
CA GLU A 480 58.40 -83.57 3.09
C GLU A 480 57.04 -83.79 2.47
N TRP A 481 56.07 -82.97 2.83
CA TRP A 481 54.74 -82.95 2.23
C TRP A 481 54.53 -81.63 1.51
N SER A 482 53.95 -81.66 0.30
CA SER A 482 53.65 -80.46 -0.48
C SER A 482 52.32 -80.61 -1.22
N GLU A 483 51.50 -79.55 -1.22
CA GLU A 483 50.22 -79.48 -1.95
C GLU A 483 49.95 -78.05 -2.41
N GLN A 484 49.31 -77.89 -3.58
CA GLN A 484 48.77 -76.60 -3.99
C GLN A 484 47.42 -76.34 -3.32
N ILE A 485 47.29 -75.20 -2.65
CA ILE A 485 46.08 -74.78 -1.95
C ILE A 485 45.50 -73.52 -2.60
N GLN A 486 44.18 -73.36 -2.51
CA GLN A 486 43.47 -72.16 -2.95
C GLN A 486 43.11 -71.31 -1.71
N ILE A 487 43.48 -70.04 -1.75
CA ILE A 487 43.02 -69.03 -0.78
C ILE A 487 41.88 -68.24 -1.40
N GLU A 488 40.72 -68.28 -0.75
CA GLU A 488 39.50 -67.61 -1.17
C GLU A 488 39.22 -66.35 -0.32
N HIS A 489 38.46 -65.40 -0.88
CA HIS A 489 38.27 -64.11 -0.24
C HIS A 489 37.42 -64.23 1.03
N ARG A 490 37.91 -63.71 2.15
CA ARG A 490 37.25 -63.75 3.47
C ARG A 490 36.97 -65.16 4.01
N GLU A 491 37.53 -66.20 3.38
CA GLU A 491 37.43 -67.56 3.88
C GLU A 491 38.67 -67.96 4.68
N VAL A 492 38.52 -69.02 5.48
CA VAL A 492 39.61 -69.67 6.18
C VAL A 492 39.82 -71.04 5.55
N THR A 493 40.89 -71.19 4.76
CA THR A 493 41.30 -72.48 4.23
C THR A 493 41.92 -73.30 5.37
N TRP A 494 41.40 -74.51 5.62
CA TRP A 494 41.94 -75.40 6.65
C TRP A 494 42.75 -76.54 6.05
N LYS A 495 43.96 -76.78 6.56
CA LYS A 495 44.80 -77.92 6.19
C LYS A 495 45.37 -78.62 7.40
N HIS A 496 45.10 -79.93 7.51
CA HIS A 496 45.71 -80.81 8.50
C HIS A 496 46.53 -81.89 7.78
N VAL A 497 47.80 -82.04 8.16
CA VAL A 497 48.77 -82.87 7.43
C VAL A 497 49.41 -83.92 8.34
N TYR A 498 49.44 -85.18 7.89
CA TYR A 498 50.17 -86.25 8.57
C TYR A 498 51.53 -86.45 7.90
N LEU A 499 52.62 -86.24 8.66
CA LEU A 499 53.98 -86.49 8.17
C LEU A 499 54.41 -87.91 8.53
N TRP A 500 55.09 -88.59 7.60
CA TRP A 500 55.61 -89.95 7.82
C TRP A 500 57.09 -89.92 8.20
N LYS A 501 57.53 -90.83 9.08
CA LYS A 501 58.94 -90.94 9.47
C LYS A 501 59.79 -91.40 8.27
N LYS A 502 60.94 -90.77 8.06
CA LYS A 502 61.93 -91.23 7.08
C LYS A 502 62.43 -92.62 7.53
N ARG A 503 62.42 -93.57 6.60
CA ARG A 503 62.91 -94.93 6.84
C ARG A 503 64.42 -94.94 6.98
#